data_AF-A0A5M6ZG32-F1
#
_entry.id   AF-A0A5M6ZG32-F1
#
_cell.length_a   1.000
_cell.length_b   1.000
_cell.length_c   1.000
_cell.angle_alpha   90.00
_cell.angle_beta   90.00
_cell.angle_gamma   90.00
#
_symmetry.space_group_name_H-M   'P 1'
#
loop_
_entity.id
_entity.type
_entity.pdbx_description
1 polymer ?
#
loop_
_entity_poly.entity_id
_entity_poly.type
_entity_poly.pdbx_seq_one_letter_code
_entity_poly.pdbx_strand_id
1 'polypeptide(L)'
;MTALARILFHPPARLAPPRAVLKTLTYGLTHMVVAMAVVFALTGDWRAALAVGLIEPAAQTLAYVLHERAWARAERQRAASPASPSHQGPV
;
A
#
# COMPACT_ATOMS: atom_id res chain seq x y z
N MET A 1 17.67 -36.46 -16.94
CA MET A 1 16.53 -37.40 -16.73
C MET A 1 16.35 -37.87 -15.28
N THR A 2 17.08 -37.31 -14.30
CA THR A 2 16.84 -37.54 -12.85
C THR A 2 16.42 -36.26 -12.12
N ALA A 3 15.88 -35.28 -12.86
CA ALA A 3 15.09 -34.18 -12.29
C ALA A 3 13.57 -34.49 -12.38
N LEU A 4 13.27 -35.77 -12.60
CA LEU A 4 11.99 -36.46 -12.37
C LEU A 4 11.63 -36.55 -10.87
N ALA A 5 12.42 -35.92 -9.99
CA ALA A 5 12.42 -36.16 -8.55
C ALA A 5 12.33 -34.88 -7.72
N ARG A 6 11.58 -33.87 -8.20
CA ARG A 6 11.24 -32.72 -7.36
C ARG A 6 9.75 -32.45 -7.48
N ILE A 7 8.91 -32.92 -6.56
CA ILE A 7 8.75 -32.33 -5.22
C ILE A 7 8.45 -30.80 -5.24
N LEU A 8 8.70 -30.08 -6.34
CA LEU A 8 8.20 -28.72 -6.63
C LEU A 8 6.75 -28.73 -7.05
N PHE A 9 6.31 -29.80 -7.72
CA PHE A 9 4.89 -30.10 -7.91
C PHE A 9 4.33 -30.85 -6.69
N HIS A 10 4.73 -30.46 -5.49
CA HIS A 10 3.94 -30.81 -4.31
C HIS A 10 2.79 -29.80 -4.20
N PRO A 11 1.54 -30.23 -4.32
CA PRO A 11 0.40 -29.34 -4.26
C PRO A 11 0.20 -28.86 -2.81
N PRO A 12 0.16 -27.54 -2.51
CA PRO A 12 -0.54 -27.13 -1.32
C PRO A 12 -2.03 -27.12 -1.66
N ALA A 13 -2.67 -28.29 -1.57
CA ALA A 13 -4.08 -28.34 -1.26
C ALA A 13 -4.28 -27.74 0.14
N ARG A 14 -4.39 -26.42 0.23
CA ARG A 14 -4.93 -25.72 1.40
C ARG A 14 -5.74 -24.54 0.91
N LEU A 15 -7.06 -24.69 0.94
CA LEU A 15 -8.04 -23.59 1.02
C LEU A 15 -7.93 -22.87 2.38
N ALA A 16 -6.71 -22.70 2.90
CA ALA A 16 -6.42 -21.87 4.04
C ALA A 16 -5.84 -20.57 3.46
N PRO A 17 -6.34 -19.38 3.86
CA PRO A 17 -5.74 -18.15 3.43
C PRO A 17 -4.22 -18.21 3.73
N PRO A 18 -3.36 -17.76 2.80
CA PRO A 18 -1.93 -17.72 3.05
C PRO A 18 -1.71 -17.03 4.39
N ARG A 19 -0.85 -17.57 5.27
CA ARG A 19 -0.60 -16.99 6.61
C ARG A 19 -0.31 -15.48 6.55
N ALA A 20 0.27 -15.01 5.45
CA ALA A 20 0.49 -13.60 5.15
C ALA A 20 -0.82 -12.78 5.05
N VAL A 21 -1.82 -13.26 4.30
CA VAL A 21 -3.13 -12.60 4.16
C VAL A 21 -3.82 -12.51 5.52
N LEU A 22 -3.81 -13.60 6.30
CA LEU A 22 -4.39 -13.60 7.63
C LEU A 22 -3.66 -12.58 8.53
N LYS A 23 -2.32 -12.56 8.52
CA LYS A 23 -1.53 -11.59 9.29
C LYS A 23 -1.86 -10.14 8.91
N THR A 24 -2.01 -9.84 7.63
CA THR A 24 -2.39 -8.50 7.16
C THR A 24 -3.79 -8.13 7.63
N LEU A 25 -4.76 -9.05 7.51
CA LEU A 25 -6.12 -8.81 7.97
C LEU A 25 -6.19 -8.61 9.49
N THR A 26 -5.52 -9.46 10.26
CA THR A 26 -5.50 -9.33 11.73
C THR A 26 -4.83 -8.03 12.16
N TYR A 27 -3.73 -7.65 11.51
CA TYR A 27 -3.05 -6.39 11.79
C TYR A 27 -3.95 -5.17 11.49
N GLY A 28 -4.64 -5.18 10.34
CA GLY A 28 -5.60 -4.13 9.98
C GLY A 28 -6.78 -4.04 10.96
N LEU A 29 -7.31 -5.17 11.42
CA LEU A 29 -8.38 -5.19 12.41
C LEU A 29 -7.91 -4.67 13.77
N THR A 30 -6.72 -5.07 14.23
CA THR A 30 -6.14 -4.53 15.46
C THR A 30 -6.01 -3.01 15.39
N HIS A 31 -5.53 -2.47 14.27
CA HIS A 31 -5.43 -1.03 14.07
C HIS A 31 -6.81 -0.34 14.14
N MET A 32 -7.81 -0.87 13.44
CA MET A 32 -9.19 -0.37 13.48
C MET A 32 -9.74 -0.31 14.91
N VAL A 33 -9.58 -1.39 15.67
CA VAL A 33 -10.06 -1.46 17.06
C VAL A 33 -9.35 -0.42 17.94
N VAL A 34 -8.03 -0.28 17.81
CA VAL A 34 -7.27 0.70 18.58
C VAL A 34 -7.67 2.13 18.22
N ALA A 35 -7.82 2.45 16.93
CA ALA A 35 -8.24 3.77 16.48
C ALA A 35 -9.64 4.14 17.00
N MET A 36 -10.60 3.22 16.86
CA MET A 36 -11.94 3.39 17.41
C MET A 36 -11.93 3.55 18.93
N ALA A 37 -11.13 2.76 19.65
CA ALA A 37 -11.01 2.86 21.10
C ALA A 37 -10.45 4.21 21.56
N VAL A 38 -9.42 4.74 20.87
CA VAL A 38 -8.86 6.06 21.15
C VAL A 38 -9.90 7.15 20.90
N VAL A 39 -10.57 7.14 19.74
CA VAL A 39 -11.60 8.15 19.43
C VAL A 39 -12.75 8.07 20.42
N PHE A 40 -13.21 6.86 20.76
CA PHE A 40 -14.26 6.67 21.76
C PHE A 40 -13.83 7.17 23.14
N ALA A 41 -12.59 6.87 23.58
CA ALA A 41 -12.08 7.35 24.86
C ALA A 41 -12.01 8.88 24.94
N LEU A 42 -11.74 9.55 23.82
CA LEU A 42 -11.66 11.02 23.76
C LEU A 42 -13.03 11.69 23.62
N THR A 43 -13.97 11.07 22.92
CA THR A 43 -15.25 11.70 22.54
C THR A 43 -16.46 11.19 23.33
N GLY A 44 -16.40 9.96 23.83
CA GLY A 44 -17.54 9.23 24.38
C GLY A 44 -18.59 8.80 23.33
N ASP A 45 -18.38 9.05 22.04
CA ASP A 45 -19.34 8.76 20.97
C ASP A 45 -18.87 7.60 20.08
N TRP A 46 -19.63 6.50 20.12
CA TRP A 46 -19.36 5.31 19.33
C TRP A 46 -19.57 5.54 17.82
N ARG A 47 -20.44 6.49 17.43
CA ARG A 47 -20.71 6.83 16.03
C ARG A 47 -19.51 7.56 15.42
N ALA A 48 -18.94 8.50 16.18
CA ALA A 48 -17.71 9.18 15.79
C ALA A 48 -16.54 8.19 15.67
N ALA A 49 -16.39 7.26 16.63
CA ALA A 49 -15.37 6.22 16.59
C ALA A 49 -15.45 5.36 15.33
N LEU A 50 -16.64 4.84 14.99
CA LEU A 50 -16.85 4.05 13.76
C LEU A 50 -16.59 4.87 12.49
N ALA A 51 -17.07 6.12 12.46
CA ALA A 51 -16.87 6.99 11.31
C ALA A 51 -15.38 7.24 11.07
N VAL A 52 -14.61 7.60 12.10
CA VAL A 52 -13.17 7.85 11.98
C VAL A 52 -12.42 6.58 11.60
N GLY A 53 -12.69 5.46 12.27
CA GLY A 53 -12.02 4.19 11.99
C GLY A 53 -12.13 3.75 10.52
N LEU A 54 -13.27 4.02 9.87
CA LEU A 54 -13.48 3.69 8.45
C LEU A 54 -12.97 4.78 7.50
N ILE A 55 -13.16 6.06 7.85
CA ILE A 55 -12.80 7.19 6.99
C ILE A 55 -11.28 7.34 6.90
N GLU A 56 -10.55 7.10 7.97
CA GLU A 56 -9.08 7.22 8.00
C GLU A 56 -8.40 6.38 6.90
N PRO A 57 -8.57 5.04 6.82
CA PRO A 57 -7.91 4.23 5.80
C PRO A 57 -8.36 4.56 4.37
N ALA A 58 -9.62 5.00 4.18
CA ALA A 58 -10.10 5.46 2.88
C ALA A 58 -9.42 6.78 2.48
N ALA A 59 -9.36 7.75 3.39
CA ALA A 59 -8.69 9.04 3.17
C ALA A 59 -7.18 8.84 2.94
N GLN A 60 -6.55 7.93 3.68
CA GLN A 60 -5.14 7.58 3.51
C GLN A 60 -4.86 6.99 2.13
N THR A 61 -5.74 6.10 1.64
CA THR A 61 -5.64 5.55 0.27
C THR A 61 -5.76 6.66 -0.77
N LEU A 62 -6.73 7.57 -0.61
CA LEU A 62 -6.92 8.69 -1.51
C LEU A 62 -5.71 9.64 -1.50
N ALA A 63 -5.21 9.99 -0.32
CA ALA A 63 -4.04 10.84 -0.15
C ALA A 63 -2.81 10.22 -0.82
N TYR A 64 -2.61 8.90 -0.67
CA TYR A 64 -1.53 8.19 -1.34
C TYR A 64 -1.63 8.27 -2.87
N VAL A 65 -2.81 8.04 -3.45
CA VAL A 65 -3.01 8.16 -4.90
C VAL A 65 -2.77 9.59 -5.40
N LEU A 66 -3.20 10.60 -4.64
CA LEU A 66 -2.95 12.00 -4.98
C LEU A 66 -1.45 12.34 -4.89
N HIS A 67 -0.75 11.82 -3.88
CA HIS A 67 0.69 11.98 -3.71
C HIS A 67 1.47 11.40 -4.90
N GLU A 68 1.16 10.15 -5.29
CA GLU A 68 1.78 9.50 -6.46
C GLU A 68 1.55 10.31 -7.74
N ARG A 69 0.32 10.82 -7.94
CA ARG A 69 0.00 11.65 -9.11
C ARG A 69 0.75 12.97 -9.12
N ALA A 70 0.93 13.60 -7.96
CA ALA A 70 1.68 14.83 -7.84
C ALA A 70 3.17 14.60 -8.19
N TRP A 71 3.76 13.53 -7.65
CA TRP A 71 5.15 13.19 -7.91
C TRP A 71 5.40 12.82 -9.37
N ALA A 72 4.53 12.00 -9.95
CA ALA A 72 4.64 11.61 -11.36
C ALA A 72 4.53 12.81 -12.32
N ARG A 73 3.78 13.86 -11.97
CA ARG A 73 3.73 15.11 -12.76
C ARG A 73 5.04 15.89 -12.66
N ALA A 74 5.62 16.00 -11.46
CA ALA A 74 6.90 16.66 -11.27
C ALA A 74 8.03 15.97 -12.05
N GLU A 75 8.06 14.64 -12.06
CA GLU A 75 9.05 13.86 -12.80
C GLU A 75 8.92 14.07 -14.33
N ARG A 76 7.69 14.09 -14.85
CA ARG A 76 7.44 14.38 -16.27
C ARG A 76 7.89 15.78 -16.68
N GLN A 77 7.72 16.78 -15.83
CA GLN A 77 8.18 18.15 -16.09
C GLN A 77 9.71 18.23 -16.10
N ARG A 78 10.40 17.47 -15.25
CA ARG A 78 11.86 17.36 -15.27
C ARG A 78 12.37 16.67 -16.54
N ALA A 79 11.70 15.61 -16.99
CA ALA A 79 12.05 14.91 -18.22
C ALA A 79 11.77 15.71 -19.51
N ALA A 80 10.78 16.63 -19.46
CA ALA A 80 10.44 17.51 -20.57
C ALA A 80 11.32 18.78 -20.66
N SER A 81 12.14 19.06 -19.64
CA SER A 81 13.20 20.06 -19.77
C SER A 81 14.20 19.57 -20.83
N PRO A 82 14.35 20.27 -21.97
CA PRO A 82 15.28 19.84 -22.99
C PRO A 82 16.66 19.87 -22.36
N ALA A 83 17.33 18.71 -22.32
CA ALA A 83 18.74 18.63 -21.99
C ALA A 83 19.45 19.61 -22.93
N SER A 84 19.97 20.71 -22.39
CA SER A 84 20.84 21.62 -23.13
C SER A 84 21.91 20.76 -23.79
N PRO A 85 22.03 20.77 -25.13
CA PRO A 85 22.99 19.93 -25.81
C PRO A 85 24.38 20.35 -25.34
N SER A 86 24.97 19.54 -24.47
CA SER A 86 26.35 19.71 -24.03
C SER A 86 27.24 19.40 -25.22
N HIS A 87 27.60 20.46 -25.93
CA HIS A 87 28.88 20.65 -26.63
C HIS A 87 29.40 19.40 -27.36
N GLN A 88 28.89 19.15 -28.57
CA GLN A 88 29.71 18.50 -29.60
C GLN A 88 30.81 19.50 -29.96
N GLY A 89 31.97 19.38 -29.31
CA GLY A 89 33.18 20.13 -29.65
C GLY A 89 33.69 19.69 -31.03
N PRO A 90 34.14 20.62 -31.90
CA PRO A 90 34.58 20.28 -33.24
C PRO A 90 36.03 19.77 -33.24
N VAL A 91 36.22 18.74 -34.08
CA VAL A 91 37.43 18.20 -34.75
C VAL A 91 38.58 17.64 -33.92
#